data_AF-A0A0M3I7D2-F1
#
_entry.id   AF-A0A0M3I7D2-F1
#
_cell.length_a   1.000
_cell.length_b   1.000
_cell.length_c   1.000
_cell.angle_alpha   90.00
_cell.angle_beta   90.00
_cell.angle_gamma   90.00
#
_symmetry.space_group_name_H-M   'P 1'
#
loop_
_entity.id
_entity.type
_entity.pdbx_description
1 polymer ?
#
loop_
_entity_poly.entity_id
_entity_poly.type
_entity_poly.pdbx_seq_one_letter_code
_entity_poly.pdbx_strand_id
1 'polypeptide(L)'
;MSRFRIYGRDFTFVNLNLHAVPFEDINELVEQPEQTKAARLRQSQINMLLKEIESEGLKDDSILVAGAFNAQLFETQLLSDMADTQRATSYAKKSSDGRLEGIEQRDRYGRSVVTVEHHRFDLHSIHDWFFRLGRGQMVKKYNGELAQVAFGGKLLEESVFFQPSRHYGLSKISGKEEFMKTLCPAWADRVLYNEKLSDLFRHDSFCASGLYYGLVAEKKFVGQQKPVALHATICLK
;
A
#
# COMPACT_ATOMS: atom_id res chain seq x y z
N MET A 1 -9.50 -10.65 17.40
CA MET A 1 -10.20 -11.24 16.24
C MET A 1 -11.68 -11.40 16.60
N SER A 2 -12.58 -11.54 15.62
CA SER A 2 -13.99 -11.81 15.85
C SER A 2 -14.42 -13.04 15.07
N ARG A 3 -15.02 -14.02 15.75
CA ARG A 3 -15.37 -15.31 15.17
C ARG A 3 -16.88 -15.51 15.18
N PHE A 4 -17.44 -15.97 14.06
CA PHE A 4 -18.88 -16.18 13.88
C PHE A 4 -19.13 -17.51 13.18
N ARG A 5 -20.21 -18.19 13.55
CA ARG A 5 -20.70 -19.36 12.83
C ARG A 5 -21.90 -18.98 11.98
N ILE A 6 -21.79 -19.13 10.66
CA ILE A 6 -22.80 -18.74 9.68
C ILE A 6 -23.15 -19.97 8.84
N TYR A 7 -24.40 -20.45 8.91
CA TYR A 7 -24.86 -21.68 8.24
C TYR A 7 -23.95 -22.90 8.47
N GLY A 8 -23.42 -23.06 9.69
CA GLY A 8 -22.59 -24.21 10.06
C GLY A 8 -21.11 -24.11 9.64
N ARG A 9 -20.69 -23.00 9.01
CA ARG A 9 -19.29 -22.70 8.71
C ARG A 9 -18.74 -21.64 9.66
N ASP A 10 -17.49 -21.79 10.07
CA ASP A 10 -16.81 -20.85 10.95
C ASP A 10 -16.08 -19.78 10.14
N PHE A 11 -16.30 -18.52 10.53
CA PHE A 11 -15.71 -17.33 9.93
C PHE A 11 -14.91 -16.59 11.00
N THR A 12 -13.68 -16.21 10.66
CA THR A 12 -12.83 -15.39 11.51
C THR A 12 -12.49 -14.09 10.79
N PHE A 13 -12.79 -12.96 11.42
CA PHE A 13 -12.49 -11.62 10.94
C PHE A 13 -11.41 -10.98 11.80
N VAL A 14 -10.35 -10.53 11.14
CA VAL A 14 -9.20 -9.87 11.77
C VAL A 14 -9.12 -8.45 11.26
N ASN A 15 -9.26 -7.47 12.17
CA ASN A 15 -8.89 -6.10 11.89
C ASN A 15 -7.44 -5.89 12.35
N LEU A 16 -6.53 -5.51 11.45
CA LEU A 16 -5.13 -5.27 11.77
C LEU A 16 -4.72 -3.80 11.64
N ASN A 17 -3.70 -3.44 12.42
CA ASN A 17 -2.96 -2.19 12.26
C ASN A 17 -1.48 -2.49 12.50
N LEU A 18 -0.71 -2.62 11.43
CA LEU A 18 0.71 -2.91 11.49
C LEU A 18 1.55 -1.68 11.78
N HIS A 19 2.85 -1.86 11.96
CA HIS A 19 3.79 -0.77 12.17
C HIS A 19 3.72 0.27 11.04
N ALA A 20 3.29 1.48 11.39
CA ALA A 20 3.36 2.65 10.54
C ALA A 20 4.66 3.41 10.81
N VAL A 21 5.27 3.94 9.75
CA VAL A 21 6.30 4.95 9.87
C VAL A 21 5.73 6.30 9.43
N PRO A 22 6.05 7.40 10.13
CA PRO A 22 5.68 8.74 9.69
C PRO A 22 6.48 9.18 8.45
N PHE A 23 7.58 8.49 8.16
CA PHE A 23 8.48 8.67 7.01
C PHE A 23 9.42 7.49 6.87
N GLU A 24 9.80 7.16 5.63
CA GLU A 24 10.87 6.19 5.37
C GLU A 24 12.22 6.78 5.78
N ASP A 25 13.11 5.90 6.27
CA ASP A 25 14.46 6.28 6.67
C ASP A 25 15.25 6.66 5.43
N ILE A 26 15.63 7.95 5.31
CA ILE A 26 16.39 8.45 4.16
C ILE A 26 17.71 7.71 4.00
N ASN A 27 18.29 7.22 5.09
CA ASN A 27 19.49 6.39 5.01
C ASN A 27 19.17 5.07 4.31
N GLU A 28 18.01 4.45 4.58
CA GLU A 28 17.58 3.24 3.87
C GLU A 28 17.28 3.51 2.38
N LEU A 29 16.79 4.71 2.02
CA LEU A 29 16.64 5.09 0.60
C LEU A 29 17.98 5.21 -0.14
N VAL A 30 19.05 5.61 0.55
CA VAL A 30 20.40 5.69 -0.03
C VAL A 30 21.14 4.35 0.02
N GLU A 31 21.00 3.61 1.11
CA GLU A 31 21.59 2.27 1.28
C GLU A 31 20.95 1.25 0.35
N GLN A 32 19.71 1.49 -0.07
CA GLN A 32 18.95 0.61 -0.97
C GLN A 32 18.91 -0.84 -0.50
N PRO A 33 18.51 -1.12 0.76
CA PRO A 33 18.41 -2.48 1.23
C PRO A 33 17.32 -3.23 0.45
N GLU A 34 17.47 -4.55 0.33
CA GLU A 34 16.44 -5.40 -0.27
C GLU A 34 15.08 -5.27 0.45
N GLN A 35 15.11 -5.00 1.76
CA GLN A 35 13.92 -4.79 2.58
C GLN A 35 14.20 -3.78 3.70
N THR A 36 13.36 -2.74 3.80
CA THR A 36 13.49 -1.71 4.85
C THR A 36 13.21 -2.29 6.24
N LYS A 37 13.71 -1.63 7.30
CA LYS A 37 13.41 -1.97 8.71
C LYS A 37 11.91 -2.01 8.95
N ALA A 38 11.18 -1.04 8.40
CA ALA A 38 9.73 -0.93 8.55
C ALA A 38 9.01 -2.14 7.91
N ALA A 39 9.37 -2.50 6.68
CA ALA A 39 8.84 -3.66 5.99
C ALA A 39 9.16 -4.98 6.73
N ARG A 40 10.38 -5.14 7.26
CA ARG A 40 10.76 -6.31 8.10
C ARG A 40 9.90 -6.42 9.35
N LEU A 41 9.65 -5.31 10.03
CA LEU A 41 8.82 -5.29 11.23
C LEU A 41 7.36 -5.66 10.91
N ARG A 42 6.79 -5.09 9.85
CA ARG A 42 5.44 -5.45 9.38
C ARG A 42 5.36 -6.94 9.01
N GLN A 43 6.36 -7.48 8.32
CA GLN A 43 6.42 -8.91 7.98
C GLN A 43 6.48 -9.79 9.24
N SER A 44 7.27 -9.39 10.26
CA SER A 44 7.31 -10.09 11.54
C SER A 44 5.94 -10.10 12.23
N GLN A 45 5.24 -8.97 12.25
CA GLN A 45 3.89 -8.85 12.80
C GLN A 45 2.88 -9.74 12.07
N ILE A 46 2.95 -9.81 10.73
CA ILE A 46 2.11 -10.72 9.94
C ILE A 46 2.42 -12.18 10.29
N ASN A 47 3.71 -12.54 10.40
CA ASN A 47 4.10 -13.90 10.78
C ASN A 47 3.62 -14.27 12.20
N MET A 48 3.59 -13.32 13.14
CA MET A 48 3.02 -13.54 14.47
C MET A 48 1.51 -13.79 14.39
N LEU A 49 0.77 -12.98 13.63
CA LEU A 49 -0.67 -13.18 13.41
C LEU A 49 -0.96 -14.57 12.81
N LEU A 50 -0.21 -14.99 11.80
CA LEU A 50 -0.41 -16.30 11.16
C LEU A 50 -0.13 -17.46 12.12
N LYS A 51 0.87 -17.33 12.99
CA LYS A 51 1.14 -18.31 14.06
C LYS A 51 0.02 -18.34 15.10
N GLU A 52 -0.53 -17.19 15.46
CA GLU A 52 -1.66 -17.08 16.39
C GLU A 52 -2.89 -17.81 15.84
N ILE A 53 -3.28 -17.52 14.59
CA ILE A 53 -4.34 -18.21 13.85
C ILE A 53 -4.13 -19.73 13.87
N GLU A 54 -2.90 -20.18 13.66
CA GLU A 54 -2.58 -21.60 13.69
C GLU A 54 -2.74 -22.20 15.10
N SER A 55 -2.20 -21.52 16.12
CA SER A 55 -2.20 -21.99 17.51
C SER A 55 -3.60 -22.04 18.13
N GLU A 56 -4.49 -21.15 17.70
CA GLU A 56 -5.89 -21.13 18.13
C GLU A 56 -6.76 -22.16 17.38
N GLY A 57 -6.17 -22.95 16.47
CA GLY A 57 -6.89 -23.95 15.69
C GLY A 57 -7.85 -23.34 14.66
N LEU A 58 -7.63 -22.07 14.26
CA LEU A 58 -8.48 -21.35 13.32
C LEU A 58 -8.13 -21.63 11.86
N LYS A 59 -7.13 -22.49 11.60
CA LYS A 59 -6.73 -22.93 10.25
C LYS A 59 -7.92 -23.45 9.44
N ASP A 60 -8.95 -23.95 10.13
CA ASP A 60 -10.13 -24.47 9.48
C ASP A 60 -11.22 -23.45 9.13
N ASP A 61 -11.13 -22.24 9.69
CA ASP A 61 -12.08 -21.16 9.46
C ASP A 61 -11.91 -20.52 8.06
N SER A 62 -12.98 -19.92 7.56
CA SER A 62 -12.91 -18.93 6.49
C SER A 62 -12.42 -17.60 7.08
N ILE A 63 -11.19 -17.21 6.76
CA ILE A 63 -10.51 -16.07 7.41
C ILE A 63 -10.47 -14.87 6.48
N LEU A 64 -10.85 -13.71 7.01
CA LEU A 64 -10.67 -12.39 6.39
C LEU A 64 -9.79 -11.52 7.29
N VAL A 65 -8.73 -10.95 6.72
CA VAL A 65 -7.78 -10.05 7.39
C VAL A 65 -7.80 -8.70 6.68
N ALA A 66 -8.32 -7.66 7.34
CA ALA A 66 -8.48 -6.34 6.76
C ALA A 66 -7.94 -5.25 7.68
N GLY A 67 -7.54 -4.11 7.12
CA GLY A 67 -7.16 -2.94 7.89
C GLY A 67 -5.88 -2.28 7.38
N ALA A 68 -5.19 -1.61 8.30
CA ALA A 68 -4.00 -0.84 8.00
C ALA A 68 -2.76 -1.76 8.01
N PHE A 69 -2.45 -2.35 6.87
CA PHE A 69 -1.18 -3.04 6.67
C PHE A 69 -0.01 -2.06 6.68
N ASN A 70 -0.25 -0.78 6.38
CA ASN A 70 0.79 0.25 6.31
C ASN A 70 1.95 -0.11 5.36
N ALA A 71 1.67 -0.99 4.39
CA ALA A 71 2.58 -1.40 3.34
C ALA A 71 2.89 -0.20 2.44
N GLN A 72 4.15 -0.12 2.04
CA GLN A 72 4.66 0.96 1.21
C GLN A 72 5.06 0.48 -0.17
N LEU A 73 5.29 1.43 -1.07
CA LEU A 73 5.93 1.13 -2.34
C LEU A 73 7.42 0.91 -2.11
N PHE A 74 8.06 0.13 -2.97
CA PHE A 74 9.52 0.07 -3.05
C PHE A 74 10.07 1.38 -3.62
N GLU A 75 10.13 2.41 -2.76
CA GLU A 75 10.52 3.78 -3.09
C GLU A 75 11.89 3.83 -3.76
N THR A 76 12.85 3.05 -3.30
CA THR A 76 14.18 2.95 -3.90
C THR A 76 14.12 2.63 -5.39
N GLN A 77 13.36 1.60 -5.78
CA GLN A 77 13.23 1.20 -7.16
C GLN A 77 12.43 2.23 -7.97
N LEU A 78 11.39 2.81 -7.36
CA LEU A 78 10.64 3.91 -7.96
C LEU A 78 11.54 5.11 -8.28
N LEU A 79 12.36 5.55 -7.31
CA LEU A 79 13.27 6.68 -7.45
C LEU A 79 14.36 6.41 -8.49
N SER A 80 14.89 5.20 -8.55
CA SER A 80 15.85 4.80 -9.60
C SER A 80 15.23 4.89 -10.99
N ASP A 81 14.08 4.24 -11.19
CA ASP A 81 13.38 4.24 -12.49
C ASP A 81 12.98 5.67 -12.91
N MET A 82 12.62 6.52 -11.94
CA MET A 82 12.32 7.93 -12.18
C MET A 82 13.53 8.72 -12.65
N ALA A 83 14.70 8.52 -12.03
CA ALA A 83 15.94 9.16 -12.45
C ALA A 83 16.27 8.78 -13.90
N ASP A 84 16.19 7.49 -14.21
CA ASP A 84 16.49 6.95 -15.54
C ASP A 84 15.51 7.48 -16.60
N THR A 85 14.22 7.41 -16.32
CA THR A 85 13.16 7.86 -17.25
C THR A 85 13.28 9.34 -17.56
N GLN A 86 13.61 10.16 -16.57
CA GLN A 86 13.73 11.62 -16.71
C GLN A 86 15.12 12.08 -17.13
N ARG A 87 16.08 11.15 -17.28
CA ARG A 87 17.51 11.45 -17.47
C ARG A 87 18.01 12.45 -16.43
N ALA A 88 17.56 12.27 -15.19
CA ALA A 88 17.88 13.13 -14.08
C ALA A 88 19.13 12.63 -13.36
N THR A 89 19.91 13.55 -12.80
CA THR A 89 21.03 13.22 -11.92
C THR A 89 20.58 13.31 -10.46
N SER A 90 20.91 12.29 -9.67
CA SER A 90 20.60 12.22 -8.24
C SER A 90 21.69 12.88 -7.41
N TYR A 91 21.29 13.72 -6.45
CA TYR A 91 22.15 14.43 -5.53
C TYR A 91 21.74 14.14 -4.09
N ALA A 92 22.70 13.81 -3.23
CA ALA A 92 22.48 13.75 -1.80
C ALA A 92 22.43 15.17 -1.23
N LYS A 93 21.35 15.51 -0.53
CA LYS A 93 21.27 16.71 0.30
C LYS A 93 21.88 16.41 1.65
N LYS A 94 22.87 17.21 2.04
CA LYS A 94 23.52 17.10 3.34
C LYS A 94 23.40 18.42 4.09
N SER A 95 23.24 18.30 5.40
CA SER A 95 23.33 19.40 6.35
C SER A 95 24.74 19.99 6.38
N SER A 96 24.90 21.13 7.07
CA SER A 96 26.21 21.76 7.28
C SER A 96 27.19 20.88 8.07
N ASP A 97 26.70 19.97 8.92
CA ASP A 97 27.51 18.99 9.65
C ASP A 97 27.69 17.66 8.88
N GLY A 98 27.28 17.61 7.61
CA GLY A 98 27.52 16.49 6.70
C GLY A 98 26.53 15.31 6.83
N ARG A 99 25.49 15.45 7.66
CA ARG A 99 24.42 14.46 7.79
C ARG A 99 23.54 14.46 6.56
N LEU A 100 23.12 13.28 6.14
CA LEU A 100 22.18 13.14 5.02
C LEU A 100 20.79 13.66 5.44
N GLU A 101 20.26 14.62 4.69
CA GLU A 101 18.95 15.24 4.94
C GLU A 101 17.92 14.90 3.85
N GLY A 102 18.38 14.37 2.71
CA GLY A 102 17.49 14.01 1.62
C GLY A 102 18.20 13.65 0.31
N ILE A 103 17.38 13.42 -0.70
CA ILE A 103 17.77 13.13 -2.07
C ILE A 103 17.03 14.11 -2.98
N GLU A 104 17.74 14.70 -3.93
CA GLU A 104 17.15 15.53 -4.97
C GLU A 104 17.58 15.01 -6.34
N GLN A 105 16.63 14.84 -7.25
CA GLN A 105 16.92 14.51 -8.64
C GLN A 105 16.67 15.74 -9.50
N ARG A 106 17.65 16.11 -10.33
CA ARG A 106 17.55 17.25 -11.25
C ARG A 106 17.63 16.80 -12.69
N ASP A 107 16.75 17.33 -13.53
CA ASP A 107 16.77 17.07 -14.96
C ASP A 107 18.00 17.72 -15.66
N ARG A 108 18.15 17.48 -16.96
CA ARG A 108 19.23 18.07 -17.77
C ARG A 108 19.27 19.60 -17.80
N TYR A 109 18.19 20.27 -17.38
CA TYR A 109 18.09 21.73 -17.29
C TYR A 109 18.33 22.24 -15.88
N GLY A 110 18.71 21.35 -14.94
CA GLY A 110 18.95 21.69 -13.54
C GLY A 110 17.69 21.87 -12.71
N ARG A 111 16.49 21.53 -13.24
CA ARG A 111 15.24 21.66 -12.50
C ARG A 111 15.03 20.45 -11.61
N SER A 112 14.64 20.67 -10.36
CA SER A 112 14.30 19.59 -9.43
C SER A 112 13.04 18.88 -9.91
N VAL A 113 13.16 17.58 -10.18
CA VAL A 113 12.05 16.72 -10.60
C VAL A 113 11.61 15.75 -9.51
N VAL A 114 12.49 15.47 -8.55
CA VAL A 114 12.18 14.71 -7.34
C VAL A 114 12.87 15.35 -6.15
N THR A 115 12.18 15.42 -5.02
CA THR A 115 12.76 15.78 -3.72
C THR A 115 12.20 14.85 -2.66
N VAL A 116 13.10 14.12 -2.00
CA VAL A 116 12.78 13.26 -0.85
C VAL A 116 13.59 13.74 0.35
N GLU A 117 12.91 14.07 1.44
CA GLU A 117 13.44 14.55 2.71
C GLU A 117 12.61 13.91 3.84
N HIS A 118 12.99 14.11 5.10
CA HIS A 118 12.36 13.42 6.24
C HIS A 118 10.85 13.61 6.33
N HIS A 119 10.33 14.71 5.82
CA HIS A 119 8.89 15.01 5.82
C HIS A 119 8.39 15.42 4.43
N ARG A 120 9.09 14.97 3.38
CA ARG A 120 8.77 15.34 2.02
C ARG A 120 9.03 14.19 1.07
N PHE A 121 8.02 13.84 0.30
CA PHE A 121 8.13 13.01 -0.88
C PHE A 121 7.43 13.76 -2.02
N ASP A 122 8.19 14.42 -2.88
CA ASP A 122 7.67 15.36 -3.86
C ASP A 122 8.20 15.06 -5.25
N LEU A 123 7.30 14.67 -6.16
CA LEU A 123 7.59 14.51 -7.59
C LEU A 123 7.29 15.80 -8.37
N HIS A 124 7.29 16.93 -7.66
CA HIS A 124 7.02 18.27 -8.13
C HIS A 124 5.73 18.38 -8.94
N SER A 125 5.81 18.72 -10.22
CA SER A 125 4.65 19.01 -11.08
C SER A 125 3.83 17.77 -11.43
N ILE A 126 4.39 16.57 -11.30
CA ILE A 126 3.71 15.33 -11.69
C ILE A 126 3.16 14.53 -10.51
N HIS A 127 3.39 14.97 -9.26
CA HIS A 127 3.12 14.16 -8.06
C HIS A 127 1.70 13.57 -8.02
N ASP A 128 0.65 14.39 -7.99
CA ASP A 128 -0.73 13.84 -7.94
C ASP A 128 -1.07 13.00 -9.18
N TRP A 129 -0.72 13.51 -10.36
CA TRP A 129 -1.02 12.84 -11.63
C TRP A 129 -0.36 11.47 -11.72
N PHE A 130 0.90 11.33 -11.29
CA PHE A 130 1.68 10.11 -11.39
C PHE A 130 1.07 8.95 -10.58
N PHE A 131 0.60 9.23 -9.36
CA PHE A 131 -0.04 8.23 -8.50
C PHE A 131 -1.50 7.95 -8.88
N ARG A 132 -2.17 8.90 -9.56
CA ARG A 132 -3.57 8.76 -9.99
C ARG A 132 -3.71 8.15 -11.39
N LEU A 133 -2.71 8.32 -12.26
CA LEU A 133 -2.77 7.88 -13.65
C LEU A 133 -3.05 6.39 -13.74
N GLY A 134 -4.05 6.04 -14.55
CA GLY A 134 -4.49 4.66 -14.70
C GLY A 134 -4.85 4.02 -13.36
N ARG A 135 -5.41 4.77 -12.40
CA ARG A 135 -5.72 4.28 -11.04
C ARG A 135 -4.49 3.66 -10.35
N GLY A 136 -3.32 4.29 -10.49
CA GLY A 136 -2.07 3.84 -9.91
C GLY A 136 -1.37 2.69 -10.65
N GLN A 137 -1.86 2.23 -11.81
CA GLN A 137 -1.22 1.12 -12.52
C GLN A 137 0.27 1.38 -12.86
N MET A 138 0.70 2.64 -13.02
CA MET A 138 2.11 2.99 -13.26
C MET A 138 3.04 2.66 -12.10
N VAL A 139 2.54 2.71 -10.87
CA VAL A 139 3.32 2.47 -9.65
C VAL A 139 3.05 1.10 -9.04
N LYS A 140 2.11 0.34 -9.60
CA LYS A 140 1.73 -0.98 -9.10
C LYS A 140 2.89 -1.97 -9.08
N LYS A 141 3.85 -1.85 -10.02
CA LYS A 141 5.07 -2.69 -10.01
C LYS A 141 5.94 -2.53 -8.76
N TYR A 142 5.80 -1.41 -8.04
CA TYR A 142 6.50 -1.16 -6.78
C TYR A 142 5.70 -1.60 -5.54
N ASN A 143 4.45 -2.06 -5.71
CA ASN A 143 3.58 -2.54 -4.62
C ASN A 143 3.89 -4.00 -4.27
N GLY A 144 5.13 -4.28 -3.89
CA GLY A 144 5.61 -5.63 -3.65
C GLY A 144 5.80 -6.01 -2.18
N GLU A 145 5.57 -5.10 -1.23
CA GLU A 145 5.91 -5.40 0.18
C GLU A 145 5.14 -6.60 0.75
N LEU A 146 3.85 -6.72 0.42
CA LEU A 146 3.00 -7.83 0.86
C LEU A 146 3.12 -9.08 -0.03
N ALA A 147 3.96 -9.05 -1.07
CA ALA A 147 4.13 -10.13 -2.04
C ALA A 147 4.45 -11.47 -1.36
N GLN A 148 5.31 -11.46 -0.33
CA GLN A 148 5.72 -12.68 0.38
C GLN A 148 4.56 -13.37 1.10
N VAL A 149 3.55 -12.63 1.51
CA VAL A 149 2.38 -13.18 2.23
C VAL A 149 1.29 -13.58 1.24
N ALA A 150 1.05 -12.73 0.23
CA ALA A 150 0.05 -12.97 -0.82
C ALA A 150 0.48 -14.09 -1.78
N PHE A 151 1.63 -13.95 -2.43
CA PHE A 151 2.14 -14.96 -3.39
C PHE A 151 2.81 -16.15 -2.72
N GLY A 152 3.21 -16.02 -1.45
CA GLY A 152 3.66 -17.16 -0.64
C GLY A 152 2.53 -18.10 -0.22
N GLY A 153 1.29 -17.86 -0.69
CA GLY A 153 0.13 -18.72 -0.49
C GLY A 153 -0.42 -18.71 0.93
N LYS A 154 0.02 -17.78 1.80
CA LYS A 154 -0.45 -17.72 3.19
C LYS A 154 -1.80 -17.01 3.30
N LEU A 155 -1.97 -15.97 2.49
CA LEU A 155 -3.22 -15.25 2.29
C LEU A 155 -3.35 -14.93 0.79
N LEU A 156 -4.56 -14.66 0.36
CA LEU A 156 -4.94 -14.28 -0.99
C LEU A 156 -5.48 -12.85 -0.97
N GLU A 157 -5.43 -12.21 -2.12
CA GLU A 157 -5.95 -10.87 -2.31
C GLU A 157 -6.54 -10.72 -3.71
N GLU A 158 -7.68 -10.04 -3.80
CA GLU A 158 -8.26 -9.67 -5.08
C GLU A 158 -7.38 -8.67 -5.82
N SER A 159 -7.49 -8.67 -7.14
CA SER A 159 -6.69 -7.76 -7.97
C SER A 159 -6.97 -6.30 -7.66
N VAL A 160 -5.92 -5.57 -7.23
CA VAL A 160 -6.01 -4.14 -6.93
C VAL A 160 -6.11 -3.33 -8.23
N PHE A 161 -7.29 -2.77 -8.50
CA PHE A 161 -7.60 -1.89 -9.65
C PHE A 161 -7.94 -0.45 -9.25
N PHE A 162 -7.64 -0.07 -8.01
CA PHE A 162 -7.84 1.27 -7.48
C PHE A 162 -6.49 1.95 -7.21
N GLN A 163 -6.48 3.28 -7.21
CA GLN A 163 -5.31 4.12 -6.86
C GLN A 163 -4.87 3.95 -5.39
N PRO A 164 -3.68 4.40 -4.99
CA PRO A 164 -3.22 4.33 -3.60
C PRO A 164 -4.28 4.83 -2.59
N SER A 165 -4.40 4.18 -1.43
CA SER A 165 -5.43 4.50 -0.42
C SER A 165 -5.08 5.72 0.45
N ARG A 166 -3.81 6.15 0.42
CA ARG A 166 -3.27 7.29 1.17
C ARG A 166 -1.96 7.77 0.50
N HIS A 167 -1.48 8.98 0.76
CA HIS A 167 -2.03 10.01 1.66
C HIS A 167 -2.73 11.11 0.87
N TYR A 168 -4.02 11.35 1.15
CA TYR A 168 -4.80 12.41 0.50
C TYR A 168 -4.81 13.71 1.32
N GLY A 169 -4.89 14.84 0.65
CA GLY A 169 -5.06 16.16 1.27
C GLY A 169 -5.88 17.08 0.38
N LEU A 170 -6.20 18.26 0.90
CA LEU A 170 -6.80 19.34 0.09
C LEU A 170 -5.72 20.33 -0.30
N SER A 171 -5.61 20.58 -1.61
CA SER A 171 -4.76 21.60 -2.17
C SER A 171 -5.15 22.97 -1.61
N LYS A 172 -4.22 23.66 -0.95
CA LYS A 172 -4.48 25.02 -0.43
C LYS A 172 -4.78 26.03 -1.54
N ILE A 173 -4.33 25.74 -2.76
CA ILE A 173 -4.46 26.63 -3.93
C ILE A 173 -5.77 26.36 -4.66
N SER A 174 -6.04 25.09 -5.01
CA SER A 174 -7.18 24.74 -5.85
C SER A 174 -8.42 24.29 -5.06
N GLY A 175 -8.28 24.00 -3.77
CA GLY A 175 -9.33 23.38 -2.94
C GLY A 175 -9.67 21.93 -3.34
N LYS A 176 -8.98 21.36 -4.33
CA LYS A 176 -9.20 19.99 -4.81
C LYS A 176 -8.39 18.99 -4.00
N GLU A 177 -8.87 17.76 -3.96
CA GLU A 177 -8.13 16.63 -3.41
C GLU A 177 -6.87 16.37 -4.24
N GLU A 178 -5.74 16.20 -3.55
CA GLU A 178 -4.46 15.80 -4.13
C GLU A 178 -3.74 14.81 -3.21
N PHE A 179 -2.81 14.03 -3.75
CA PHE A 179 -1.87 13.29 -2.91
C PHE A 179 -0.94 14.26 -2.17
N MET A 180 -0.79 14.03 -0.87
CA MET A 180 0.10 14.81 -0.01
C MET A 180 1.55 14.48 -0.32
N LYS A 181 2.37 15.52 -0.32
CA LYS A 181 3.81 15.43 -0.58
C LYS A 181 4.63 15.13 0.67
N THR A 182 4.01 14.62 1.73
CA THR A 182 4.70 14.30 3.00
C THR A 182 5.29 12.89 2.99
N LEU A 183 4.64 11.98 2.28
CA LEU A 183 4.99 10.56 2.19
C LEU A 183 4.65 10.04 0.79
N CYS A 184 5.34 8.99 0.35
CA CYS A 184 5.00 8.31 -0.88
C CYS A 184 3.58 7.72 -0.78
N PRO A 185 2.66 8.05 -1.72
CA PRO A 185 1.36 7.41 -1.77
C PRO A 185 1.46 5.90 -1.98
N ALA A 186 0.71 5.13 -1.19
CA ALA A 186 0.76 3.66 -1.20
C ALA A 186 -0.60 2.99 -0.95
N TRP A 187 -0.67 1.69 -1.26
CA TRP A 187 -1.80 0.81 -0.91
C TRP A 187 -1.59 0.22 0.48
N ALA A 188 -1.73 1.08 1.49
CA ALA A 188 -1.51 0.73 2.88
C ALA A 188 -2.73 0.06 3.54
N ASP A 189 -3.93 0.29 2.99
CA ASP A 189 -5.18 -0.35 3.43
C ASP A 189 -5.51 -1.51 2.51
N ARG A 190 -5.71 -2.71 3.05
CA ARG A 190 -5.92 -3.92 2.25
C ARG A 190 -6.94 -4.85 2.90
N VAL A 191 -7.51 -5.72 2.09
CA VAL A 191 -8.36 -6.84 2.52
C VAL A 191 -7.80 -8.12 1.92
N LEU A 192 -7.28 -8.99 2.78
CA LEU A 192 -6.73 -10.29 2.44
C LEU A 192 -7.60 -11.39 3.05
N TYR A 193 -7.50 -12.61 2.54
CA TYR A 193 -8.32 -13.74 2.98
C TYR A 193 -7.58 -15.06 2.76
N ASN A 194 -8.00 -16.16 3.37
CA ASN A 194 -7.41 -17.47 3.09
C ASN A 194 -8.11 -18.20 1.92
N GLU A 195 -7.52 -19.31 1.46
CA GLU A 195 -8.09 -20.16 0.40
C GLU A 195 -9.54 -20.57 0.71
N LYS A 196 -9.82 -20.95 1.97
CA LYS A 196 -11.15 -21.37 2.39
C LYS A 196 -12.23 -20.32 2.18
N LEU A 197 -11.93 -19.04 2.44
CA LEU A 197 -12.86 -17.95 2.15
C LEU A 197 -12.93 -17.65 0.65
N SER A 198 -11.80 -17.74 -0.05
CA SER A 198 -11.74 -17.58 -1.51
C SER A 198 -12.66 -18.56 -2.23
N ASP A 199 -12.68 -19.83 -1.80
CA ASP A 199 -13.53 -20.88 -2.37
C ASP A 199 -15.03 -20.59 -2.23
N LEU A 200 -15.41 -19.69 -1.32
CA LEU A 200 -16.80 -19.29 -1.15
C LEU A 200 -17.19 -18.16 -2.10
N PHE A 201 -16.25 -17.39 -2.63
CA PHE A 201 -16.59 -16.25 -3.50
C PHE A 201 -17.27 -16.71 -4.78
N ARG A 202 -18.41 -16.07 -5.09
CA ARG A 202 -19.09 -16.26 -6.37
C ARG A 202 -18.51 -15.32 -7.41
N HIS A 203 -17.87 -15.90 -8.41
CA HIS A 203 -17.44 -15.22 -9.62
C HIS A 203 -18.51 -15.39 -10.70
N ASP A 204 -19.66 -14.73 -10.56
CA ASP A 204 -20.74 -14.82 -11.55
C ASP A 204 -20.24 -14.31 -12.91
N SER A 205 -20.17 -15.21 -13.90
CA SER A 205 -19.52 -14.96 -15.20
C SER A 205 -20.31 -14.06 -16.14
N PHE A 206 -21.55 -13.69 -15.77
CA PHE A 206 -22.50 -12.99 -16.64
C PHE A 206 -22.85 -11.57 -16.18
N CYS A 207 -22.49 -11.17 -14.97
CA CYS A 207 -22.68 -9.81 -14.46
C CYS A 207 -21.44 -9.39 -13.69
N ALA A 208 -20.94 -8.19 -13.96
CA ALA A 208 -19.80 -7.57 -13.28
C ALA A 208 -20.03 -7.22 -11.79
N SER A 209 -20.80 -8.02 -11.03
CA SER A 209 -21.35 -7.62 -9.72
C SER A 209 -21.21 -8.61 -8.57
N GLY A 210 -20.51 -9.74 -8.73
CA GLY A 210 -20.34 -10.70 -7.63
C GLY A 210 -19.33 -10.25 -6.57
N LEU A 211 -18.32 -9.47 -6.99
CA LEU A 211 -17.19 -9.07 -6.16
C LEU A 211 -16.70 -7.67 -6.56
N TYR A 212 -16.57 -6.79 -5.58
CA TYR A 212 -15.98 -5.46 -5.70
C TYR A 212 -14.86 -5.32 -4.69
N TYR A 213 -13.66 -4.95 -5.15
CA TYR A 213 -12.54 -4.59 -4.29
C TYR A 213 -12.02 -3.20 -4.69
N GLY A 214 -12.17 -2.21 -3.83
CA GLY A 214 -11.92 -0.83 -4.21
C GLY A 214 -11.99 0.21 -3.10
N LEU A 215 -11.76 1.47 -3.49
CA LEU A 215 -11.88 2.62 -2.61
C LEU A 215 -13.33 3.07 -2.47
N VAL A 216 -13.76 3.23 -1.22
CA VAL A 216 -14.96 3.98 -0.89
C VAL A 216 -14.67 5.47 -1.05
N ALA A 217 -15.66 6.22 -1.56
CA ALA A 217 -15.56 7.66 -1.77
C ALA A 217 -14.40 8.08 -2.70
N GLU A 218 -14.10 7.30 -3.75
CA GLU A 218 -13.01 7.58 -4.70
C GLU A 218 -13.02 9.03 -5.23
N LYS A 219 -14.21 9.60 -5.47
CA LYS A 219 -14.39 10.97 -6.00
C LYS A 219 -14.57 12.08 -4.95
N LYS A 220 -14.53 11.75 -3.65
CA LYS A 220 -14.74 12.71 -2.57
C LYS A 220 -13.58 12.66 -1.58
N PHE A 221 -13.17 13.82 -1.09
CA PHE A 221 -12.25 13.89 0.04
C PHE A 221 -13.01 13.53 1.32
N VAL A 222 -12.57 12.46 1.98
CA VAL A 222 -13.13 11.98 3.25
C VAL A 222 -12.09 11.92 4.38
N GLY A 223 -10.84 12.25 4.08
CA GLY A 223 -9.71 12.19 5.00
C GLY A 223 -8.42 11.84 4.27
N GLN A 224 -7.32 11.75 5.02
CA GLN A 224 -6.02 11.39 4.46
C GLN A 224 -5.93 9.92 4.01
N GLN A 225 -6.84 9.10 4.51
CA GLN A 225 -6.96 7.68 4.21
C GLN A 225 -8.35 7.46 3.63
N LYS A 226 -8.42 6.94 2.40
CA LYS A 226 -9.68 6.52 1.80
C LYS A 226 -9.99 5.09 2.26
N PRO A 227 -11.21 4.81 2.73
CA PRO A 227 -11.57 3.45 3.13
C PRO A 227 -11.46 2.50 1.94
N VAL A 228 -10.91 1.31 2.18
CA VAL A 228 -10.90 0.20 1.22
C VAL A 228 -11.98 -0.78 1.60
N ALA A 229 -12.73 -1.27 0.63
CA ALA A 229 -13.81 -2.23 0.83
C ALA A 229 -13.69 -3.41 -0.14
N LEU A 230 -13.90 -4.61 0.41
CA LEU A 230 -14.23 -5.81 -0.34
C LEU A 230 -15.71 -6.12 -0.11
N HIS A 231 -16.50 -6.13 -1.17
CA HIS A 231 -17.90 -6.53 -1.16
C HIS A 231 -18.05 -7.75 -2.06
N ALA A 232 -18.41 -8.89 -1.50
CA ALA A 232 -18.47 -10.14 -2.22
C ALA A 232 -19.73 -10.94 -1.86
N THR A 233 -20.27 -11.66 -2.84
CA THR A 233 -21.28 -12.69 -2.61
C THR A 233 -20.58 -14.01 -2.33
N ILE A 234 -20.97 -14.71 -1.25
CA ILE A 234 -20.42 -16.01 -0.87
C ILE A 234 -21.45 -17.14 -1.01
N CYS A 235 -21.01 -18.33 -1.42
CA CYS A 235 -21.83 -19.55 -1.44
C CYS A 235 -21.61 -20.37 -0.17
N LEU A 236 -22.66 -20.54 0.63
CA LEU A 236 -22.60 -21.30 1.88
C LEU A 236 -23.23 -22.70 1.78
N LYS A 237 -23.90 -22.98 0.66
CA LYS A 237 -24.54 -24.26 0.32
C LYS A 237 -23.69 -25.04 -0.66
#